data_AF-G9ZQE7-F1
#
_entry.id   AF-G9ZQE7-F1
#
_cell.length_a   1.000
_cell.length_b   1.000
_cell.length_c   1.000
_cell.angle_alpha   90.00
_cell.angle_beta   90.00
_cell.angle_gamma   90.00
#
_symmetry.space_group_name_H-M   'P 1'
#
loop_
_entity.id
_entity.type
_entity.pdbx_description
1 polymer ?
#
loop_
_entity_poly.entity_id
_entity_poly.type
_entity_poly.pdbx_seq_one_letter_code
_entity_poly.pdbx_strand_id
1 'polypeptide(L)'
;MTKFFERFLKCIGILVFILLITGVFLSTSAKNSVPLRLVVAGHPVLAVKCHPKYDKWMSHKAKKPVYDISKKYQFEPLNGGGDVTNMFKINHLLIFHWASPTWDVYV
;
A
#
# COMPACT_ATOMS: atom_id res chain seq x y z
N MET A 1 7.44 -12.78 39.21
CA MET A 1 7.72 -12.86 37.76
C MET A 1 6.47 -12.90 36.88
N THR A 2 5.36 -13.50 37.31
CA THR A 2 4.12 -13.64 36.52
C THR A 2 3.43 -12.32 36.16
N LYS A 3 3.30 -11.38 37.11
CA LYS A 3 2.66 -10.06 36.87
C LYS A 3 3.37 -9.19 35.84
N PHE A 4 4.68 -9.34 35.69
CA PHE A 4 5.45 -8.62 34.67
C PHE A 4 5.18 -9.19 33.28
N PHE A 5 5.14 -10.53 33.17
CA PHE A 5 4.84 -11.23 31.92
C PHE A 5 3.41 -10.98 31.42
N GLU A 6 2.42 -10.93 32.32
CA GLU A 6 1.04 -10.56 31.95
C GLU A 6 0.92 -9.12 31.42
N ARG A 7 1.65 -8.17 32.04
CA ARG A 7 1.67 -6.77 31.56
C ARG A 7 2.37 -6.69 30.20
N PHE A 8 3.45 -7.45 30.01
CA PHE A 8 4.16 -7.51 28.74
C PHE A 8 3.30 -8.09 27.61
N LEU A 9 2.58 -9.19 27.86
CA LEU A 9 1.63 -9.76 26.90
C LEU A 9 0.47 -8.81 26.58
N LYS A 10 -0.06 -8.08 27.58
CA LYS A 10 -1.06 -7.03 27.34
C LYS A 10 -0.50 -5.91 26.45
N CYS A 11 0.73 -5.46 26.69
CA CYS A 11 1.36 -4.44 25.85
C CYS A 11 1.53 -4.91 24.40
N ILE A 12 1.96 -6.17 24.19
CA ILE A 12 2.04 -6.76 22.85
C ILE A 12 0.66 -6.82 22.20
N GLY A 13 -0.35 -7.29 22.92
CA GLY A 13 -1.73 -7.35 22.41
C GLY A 13 -2.27 -5.98 22.00
N ILE A 14 -2.02 -4.96 22.83
CA ILE A 14 -2.38 -3.57 22.53
C ILE A 14 -1.62 -3.07 21.29
N LEU A 15 -0.32 -3.35 21.19
CA LEU A 15 0.50 -2.93 20.05
C LEU A 15 0.03 -3.56 18.74
N VAL A 16 -0.29 -4.86 18.75
CA VAL A 16 -0.89 -5.55 17.58
C VAL A 16 -2.24 -4.95 17.22
N PHE A 17 -3.08 -4.64 18.22
CA PHE A 17 -4.38 -4.03 18.00
C PHE A 17 -4.27 -2.63 17.36
N ILE A 18 -3.31 -1.80 17.81
CA ILE A 18 -3.02 -0.49 17.22
C ILE A 18 -2.54 -0.64 15.77
N LEU A 19 -1.68 -1.61 15.48
CA LEU A 19 -1.21 -1.89 14.12
C LEU A 19 -2.36 -2.32 13.18
N LEU A 20 -3.30 -3.11 13.67
CA LEU A 20 -4.48 -3.51 12.91
C LEU A 20 -5.40 -2.32 12.62
N ILE A 21 -5.69 -1.49 13.62
CA ILE A 21 -6.51 -0.28 13.45
C ILE A 21 -5.85 0.67 12.46
N THR A 22 -4.56 0.94 12.60
CA THR A 22 -3.84 1.81 11.67
C THR A 22 -3.83 1.25 10.25
N GLY A 23 -3.65 -0.06 10.08
CA GLY A 23 -3.78 -0.71 8.76
C GLY A 23 -5.16 -0.51 8.12
N VAL A 24 -6.23 -0.64 8.90
CA VAL A 24 -7.62 -0.41 8.45
C VAL A 24 -7.84 1.06 8.08
N PHE A 25 -7.40 2.00 8.91
CA PHE A 25 -7.51 3.44 8.62
C PHE A 25 -6.72 3.85 7.39
N LEU A 26 -5.53 3.30 7.17
CA LEU A 26 -4.73 3.58 5.98
C LEU A 26 -5.39 3.04 4.70
N SER A 27 -6.19 1.97 4.80
CA SER A 27 -6.94 1.43 3.67
C SER A 27 -8.15 2.30 3.29
N THR A 28 -8.61 3.23 4.12
CA THR A 28 -9.73 4.11 3.72
C THR A 28 -9.36 5.17 2.69
N SER A 29 -8.06 5.42 2.48
CA SER A 29 -7.57 6.40 1.51
C SER A 29 -6.88 5.73 0.32
N ALA A 30 -7.38 6.01 -0.88
CA ALA A 30 -6.77 5.57 -2.14
C ALA A 30 -5.27 5.93 -2.22
N LYS A 31 -4.87 7.09 -1.72
CA LYS A 31 -3.47 7.54 -1.73
C LYS A 31 -2.59 6.74 -0.77
N ASN A 32 -3.10 6.38 0.41
CA ASN A 32 -2.34 5.64 1.42
C ASN A 32 -2.23 4.15 1.11
N SER A 33 -3.12 3.63 0.26
CA SER A 33 -3.05 2.23 -0.20
C SER A 33 -1.80 1.91 -1.04
N VAL A 34 -1.20 2.91 -1.72
CA VAL A 34 0.02 2.73 -2.53
C VAL A 34 1.26 2.49 -1.65
N PRO A 35 1.61 3.35 -0.68
CA PRO A 35 2.65 3.06 0.31
C PRO A 35 2.41 1.74 1.05
N LEU A 36 1.16 1.44 1.41
CA LEU A 36 0.83 0.19 2.11
C LEU A 36 1.19 -1.03 1.26
N ARG A 37 0.91 -1.00 -0.05
CA ARG A 37 1.31 -2.05 -0.98
C ARG A 37 2.83 -2.17 -1.10
N LEU A 38 3.56 -1.06 -1.11
CA LEU A 38 5.03 -1.05 -1.11
C LEU A 38 5.62 -1.71 0.15
N VAL A 39 5.05 -1.43 1.33
CA VAL A 39 5.44 -2.11 2.58
C VAL A 39 5.19 -3.60 2.48
N VAL A 40 4.00 -4.01 2.01
CA VAL A 40 3.64 -5.43 1.82
C VAL A 40 4.54 -6.11 0.78
N ALA A 41 5.00 -5.37 -0.23
CA ALA A 41 5.95 -5.86 -1.22
C ALA A 41 7.41 -5.92 -0.73
N GLY A 42 7.68 -5.63 0.55
CA GLY A 42 9.04 -5.69 1.11
C GLY A 42 9.89 -4.43 0.89
N HIS A 43 9.28 -3.33 0.45
CA HIS A 43 9.97 -2.06 0.20
C HIS A 43 9.50 -0.92 1.14
N PRO A 44 9.70 -1.05 2.46
CA PRO A 44 9.23 -0.05 3.43
C PRO A 44 9.92 1.31 3.26
N VAL A 45 11.19 1.34 2.84
CA VAL A 45 11.94 2.59 2.60
C VAL A 45 11.33 3.36 1.41
N LEU A 46 10.90 2.64 0.38
CA LEU A 46 10.24 3.25 -0.78
C LEU A 46 8.84 3.74 -0.39
N ALA A 47 8.11 3.01 0.45
CA ALA A 47 6.79 3.42 0.94
C ALA A 47 6.82 4.79 1.64
N VAL A 48 7.84 5.05 2.45
CA VAL A 48 7.99 6.32 3.18
C VAL A 48 8.41 7.47 2.26
N LYS A 49 9.23 7.19 1.24
CA LYS A 49 9.75 8.23 0.31
C LYS A 49 8.82 8.49 -0.88
N CYS A 50 7.92 7.56 -1.19
CA CYS A 50 7.04 7.69 -2.33
C CYS A 50 5.94 8.74 -2.07
N HIS A 51 5.63 9.50 -3.11
CA HIS A 51 4.51 10.44 -3.12
C HIS A 51 3.61 10.08 -4.30
N PRO A 52 2.56 9.27 -4.08
CA PRO A 52 1.65 8.86 -5.15
C PRO A 52 0.96 10.08 -5.72
N LYS A 53 1.03 10.25 -7.04
CA LYS A 53 0.32 11.30 -7.77
C LYS A 53 -0.81 10.68 -8.58
N TYR A 54 -2.00 11.27 -8.47
CA TYR A 54 -3.15 10.83 -9.26
C TYR A 54 -2.93 11.17 -10.73
N ASP A 55 -3.02 10.16 -11.59
CA ASP A 55 -2.94 10.33 -13.04
C ASP A 55 -4.35 10.36 -13.63
N LYS A 56 -4.78 11.54 -14.08
CA LYS A 56 -6.14 11.75 -14.63
C LYS A 56 -6.34 11.00 -15.96
N TRP A 57 -5.32 10.95 -16.80
CA TRP A 57 -5.41 10.32 -18.12
C TRP A 57 -5.51 8.80 -17.99
N MET A 58 -4.59 8.21 -17.23
CA MET A 58 -4.61 6.77 -16.96
C MET A 58 -5.84 6.36 -16.17
N SER A 59 -6.31 7.19 -15.22
CA SER A 59 -7.54 6.90 -14.48
C SER A 59 -8.77 6.85 -15.38
N HIS A 60 -8.85 7.78 -16.35
CA HIS A 60 -9.93 7.80 -17.33
C HIS A 60 -9.88 6.56 -18.24
N LYS A 61 -8.68 6.20 -18.74
CA LYS A 61 -8.50 5.02 -19.58
C LYS A 61 -8.81 3.71 -18.85
N ALA A 62 -8.36 3.58 -17.60
CA ALA A 62 -8.55 2.39 -16.76
C ALA A 62 -9.96 2.28 -16.14
N LYS A 63 -10.80 3.32 -16.28
CA LYS A 63 -12.08 3.51 -15.58
C LYS A 63 -11.98 3.33 -14.05
N LYS A 64 -10.79 3.51 -13.48
CA LYS A 64 -10.45 3.29 -12.07
C LYS A 64 -9.34 4.27 -11.67
N PRO A 65 -9.26 4.71 -10.40
CA PRO A 65 -8.21 5.62 -9.97
C PRO A 65 -6.83 4.97 -10.15
N VAL A 66 -5.94 5.66 -10.84
CA VAL A 66 -4.55 5.27 -11.05
C VAL A 66 -3.65 6.31 -10.41
N TYR A 67 -2.69 5.82 -9.63
CA TYR A 67 -1.63 6.64 -9.04
C TYR A 67 -0.29 6.21 -9.58
N ASP A 68 0.56 7.17 -9.88
CA ASP A 68 1.94 6.95 -10.31
C ASP A 68 2.90 7.37 -9.19
N ILE A 69 3.99 6.61 -9.04
CA ILE A 69 5.13 6.97 -8.20
C ILE A 69 6.30 7.38 -9.10
N SER A 70 7.14 8.30 -8.63
CA SER A 70 8.30 8.74 -9.40
C SER A 70 9.15 7.57 -9.90
N LYS A 71 9.65 7.66 -11.14
CA LYS A 71 10.53 6.65 -11.77
C LYS A 71 11.83 6.36 -10.99
N LYS A 72 12.13 7.12 -9.94
CA LYS A 72 13.24 6.86 -9.02
C LYS A 72 12.93 5.81 -7.95
N TYR A 73 11.65 5.47 -7.79
CA TYR A 73 11.14 4.55 -6.76
C TYR A 73 10.41 3.35 -7.37
N GLN A 74 10.63 3.09 -8.66
CA GLN A 74 10.09 1.89 -9.31
C GLN A 74 10.72 0.67 -8.66
N PHE A 75 9.93 -0.38 -8.53
CA PHE A 75 10.41 -1.65 -7.97
C PHE A 75 9.81 -2.81 -8.74
N GLU A 76 10.50 -3.94 -8.74
CA GLU A 76 9.94 -5.20 -9.21
C GLU A 76 9.03 -5.77 -8.12
N PRO A 77 7.73 -5.96 -8.41
CA PRO A 77 6.86 -6.65 -7.48
C PRO A 77 7.34 -8.09 -7.30
N LEU A 78 7.40 -8.56 -6.04
CA LEU A 78 7.85 -9.91 -5.66
C LEU A 78 7.20 -11.07 -6.46
N ASN A 79 5.99 -10.86 -6.99
CA ASN A 79 5.23 -11.87 -7.77
C ASN A 79 5.02 -11.47 -9.24
N GLY A 80 5.76 -10.48 -9.76
CA GLY A 80 5.45 -9.79 -11.01
C GLY A 80 6.46 -9.98 -12.14
N GLY A 81 7.07 -11.17 -12.26
CA GLY A 81 7.72 -11.63 -13.50
C GLY A 81 8.92 -10.83 -14.01
N GLY A 82 9.43 -9.86 -13.26
CA GLY A 82 10.59 -9.05 -13.65
C GLY A 82 10.25 -7.66 -14.22
N ASP A 83 8.98 -7.25 -14.20
CA ASP A 83 8.57 -5.95 -14.72
C ASP A 83 8.58 -4.86 -13.63
N VAL A 84 9.32 -3.78 -13.90
CA VAL A 84 9.45 -2.65 -12.98
C VAL A 84 8.15 -1.83 -12.99
N THR A 85 7.43 -1.79 -11.86
CA THR A 85 6.14 -1.10 -11.77
C THR A 85 6.28 0.27 -11.12
N ASN A 86 5.67 1.28 -11.72
CA ASN A 86 5.51 2.63 -11.14
C ASN A 86 4.05 3.06 -11.03
N MET A 87 3.14 2.38 -11.72
CA MET A 87 1.72 2.68 -11.68
C MET A 87 0.96 1.71 -10.79
N PHE A 88 -0.01 2.25 -10.08
CA PHE A 88 -0.87 1.52 -9.14
C PHE A 88 -2.32 1.83 -9.43
N LYS A 89 -3.06 0.77 -9.76
CA LYS A 89 -4.50 0.81 -9.90
C LYS A 89 -5.14 0.61 -8.55
N ILE A 90 -6.01 1.53 -8.16
CA ILE A 90 -6.74 1.45 -6.90
C ILE A 90 -8.04 0.68 -7.14
N ASN A 91 -8.17 -0.42 -6.43
CA ASN A 91 -9.44 -1.11 -6.29
C ASN A 91 -10.03 -0.71 -4.94
N HIS A 92 -11.35 -0.64 -4.88
CA HIS A 92 -12.05 -0.39 -3.64
C HIS A 92 -13.17 -1.42 -3.46
N LEU A 93 -13.42 -1.78 -2.22
CA LEU A 93 -14.57 -2.55 -1.78
C LEU A 93 -15.13 -1.86 -0.54
N LEU A 94 -16.34 -1.30 -0.66
CA LEU A 94 -16.94 -0.46 0.37
C LEU A 94 -16.03 0.72 0.74
N ILE A 95 -15.44 0.69 1.94
CA ILE A 95 -14.53 1.72 2.46
C ILE A 95 -13.06 1.35 2.28
N PHE A 96 -12.75 0.12 1.89
CA PHE A 96 -11.39 -0.40 1.81
C PHE A 96 -10.83 -0.21 0.42
N HIS A 97 -9.67 0.44 0.34
CA HIS A 97 -8.90 0.64 -0.88
C HIS A 97 -7.63 -0.21 -0.81
N TRP A 98 -7.32 -0.90 -1.91
CA TRP A 98 -6.04 -1.56 -2.09
C TRP A 98 -5.43 -1.20 -3.45
N ALA A 99 -4.12 -1.04 -3.45
CA ALA A 99 -3.34 -0.79 -4.65
C ALA A 99 -2.89 -2.12 -5.27
N SER A 100 -3.12 -2.25 -6.57
CA SER A 100 -2.58 -3.33 -7.40
C SER A 100 -1.57 -2.72 -8.38
N PRO A 101 -0.37 -3.30 -8.53
CA PRO A 101 0.57 -2.85 -9.55
C PRO A 101 -0.08 -3.02 -10.92
N THR A 102 0.10 -2.03 -11.80
CA THR A 102 -0.33 -2.12 -13.19
C THR A 102 0.87 -1.80 -14.07
N TRP A 103 1.26 -2.78 -14.87
CA TRP A 103 1.95 -2.58 -16.13
C TRP A 103 0.96 -1.87 -17.05
N ASP A 104 1.41 -0.88 -17.80
CA ASP A 104 0.67 -0.15 -18.83
C ASP A 104 -0.75 -0.61 -19.20
N VAL A 105 -1.72 0.31 -19.12
CA VAL A 105 -3.03 0.15 -19.78
C VAL A 105 -2.84 0.40 -21.28
N TYR A 106 -2.06 -0.43 -21.98
CA TYR A 106 -2.14 -0.57 -23.44
C TYR A 106 -3.10 -1.72 -23.75
N VAL A 107 -4.39 -1.44 -23.56
CA VAL A 107 -5.44 -1.96 -24.45
C VAL A 107 -5.99 -0.77 -25.22
#